data_AF-A0A9J6DMY7-F1
#
_entry.id   AF-A0A9J6DMY7-F1
#
_cell.length_a   1.000
_cell.length_b   1.000
_cell.length_c   1.000
_cell.angle_alpha   90.00
_cell.angle_beta   90.00
_cell.angle_gamma   90.00
#
_symmetry.space_group_name_H-M   'P 1'
#
loop_
_entity.id
_entity.type
_entity.pdbx_description
1 polymer ?
#
loop_
_entity_poly.entity_id
_entity_poly.type
_entity_poly.pdbx_seq_one_letter_code
_entity_poly.pdbx_strand_id
1 'polypeptide(L)'
;MSCTVIPLFGRGAADTPPADSTGLIFRMLRDVCLRPSTERWLTSAAKKRSLQSHLKYKLAPDCEPFYWSDRESTLLFQTRTGSLTTQQRRWELFNADPSCRLCGAMEETIQHTIMDCPRLGAREHPKLSLAEYLGLSDDSVDIQVEHTESAKQRLKLWDRLCWQVDKHPDGVQRNNDATEPLHDTDATG
;
A
#
# COMPACT_ATOMS: atom_id res chain seq x y z
N MET A 1 -40.43 -64.63 9.44
CA MET A 1 -39.68 -63.37 9.62
C MET A 1 -40.58 -62.25 9.11
N SER A 2 -41.34 -61.62 10.01
CA SER A 2 -42.36 -60.62 9.66
C SER A 2 -41.73 -59.22 9.59
N CYS A 3 -41.89 -58.57 8.44
CA CYS A 3 -41.64 -57.15 8.26
C CYS A 3 -42.80 -56.34 8.85
N THR A 4 -42.50 -55.50 9.85
CA THR A 4 -43.44 -54.49 10.35
C THR A 4 -43.05 -53.14 9.77
N VAL A 5 -43.92 -52.60 8.92
CA VAL A 5 -43.86 -51.25 8.37
C VAL A 5 -44.49 -50.29 9.40
N ILE A 6 -43.75 -49.27 9.84
CA ILE A 6 -44.28 -48.19 10.67
C ILE A 6 -44.44 -46.96 9.78
N PRO A 7 -45.65 -46.37 9.62
CA PRO A 7 -45.83 -45.11 8.93
C PRO A 7 -45.62 -43.95 9.93
N LEU A 8 -44.67 -43.06 9.63
CA LEU A 8 -44.56 -41.76 10.30
C LEU A 8 -44.96 -40.65 9.33
N PHE A 9 -46.26 -40.42 9.22
CA PHE A 9 -46.81 -39.11 8.85
C PHE A 9 -47.40 -38.48 10.11
N GLY A 10 -46.59 -37.66 10.78
CA GLY A 10 -47.06 -36.67 11.74
C GLY A 10 -46.82 -35.29 11.14
N ARG A 11 -47.88 -34.64 10.67
CA ARG A 11 -47.89 -33.22 10.32
C ARG A 11 -47.62 -32.41 11.59
N GLY A 12 -46.41 -31.89 11.74
CA GLY A 12 -46.06 -30.82 12.68
C GLY A 12 -45.85 -29.54 11.89
N ALA A 13 -46.49 -28.45 12.34
CA ALA A 13 -46.50 -27.15 11.71
C ALA A 13 -45.09 -26.64 11.37
N ALA A 14 -44.98 -26.00 10.20
CA ALA A 14 -43.84 -25.19 9.84
C ALA A 14 -43.77 -23.99 10.79
N ASP A 15 -42.94 -24.08 11.81
CA ASP A 15 -42.41 -22.92 12.50
C ASP A 15 -41.40 -22.26 11.55
N THR A 16 -41.89 -21.35 10.71
CA THR A 16 -41.02 -20.35 10.08
C THR A 16 -40.30 -19.59 11.19
N PRO A 17 -38.95 -19.59 11.25
CA PRO A 17 -38.23 -18.79 12.24
C PRO A 17 -38.54 -17.30 12.01
N PRO A 18 -38.75 -16.52 13.08
CA PRO A 18 -39.06 -15.11 12.93
C PRO A 18 -37.87 -14.39 12.29
N ALA A 19 -38.17 -13.62 11.26
CA ALA A 19 -37.25 -12.68 10.65
C ALA A 19 -36.59 -11.80 11.73
N ASP A 20 -35.29 -11.54 11.54
CA ASP A 20 -34.52 -10.47 12.21
C ASP A 20 -33.88 -10.75 13.59
N SER A 21 -34.01 -11.94 14.16
CA SER A 21 -33.32 -12.27 15.44
C SER A 21 -31.83 -12.58 15.27
N THR A 22 -31.44 -13.23 14.16
CA THR A 22 -30.04 -13.54 13.85
C THR A 22 -29.23 -12.28 13.52
N GLY A 23 -29.83 -11.31 12.84
CA GLY A 23 -29.20 -10.02 12.50
C GLY A 23 -28.92 -9.15 13.73
N LEU A 24 -29.84 -9.16 14.70
CA LEU A 24 -29.68 -8.47 15.99
C LEU A 24 -28.57 -9.10 16.86
N ILE A 25 -28.49 -10.43 16.92
CA ILE A 25 -27.44 -11.14 17.67
C ILE A 25 -26.06 -10.88 17.03
N PHE A 26 -25.95 -10.92 15.71
CA PHE A 26 -24.69 -10.57 15.03
C PHE A 26 -24.31 -9.08 15.19
N ARG A 27 -25.28 -8.16 15.17
CA ARG A 27 -25.03 -6.73 15.48
C ARG A 27 -24.56 -6.55 16.92
N MET A 28 -25.20 -7.18 17.89
CA MET A 28 -24.80 -7.11 19.30
C MET A 28 -23.42 -7.72 19.53
N LEU A 29 -23.13 -8.89 18.96
CA LEU A 29 -21.80 -9.52 19.08
C LEU A 29 -20.71 -8.68 18.40
N ARG A 30 -20.99 -8.09 17.24
CA ARG A 30 -20.09 -7.12 16.59
C ARG A 30 -19.88 -5.91 17.49
N ASP A 31 -20.95 -5.35 18.06
CA ASP A 31 -20.88 -4.17 18.90
C ASP A 31 -20.15 -4.40 20.23
N VAL A 32 -20.31 -5.57 20.84
CA VAL A 32 -19.70 -5.91 22.13
C VAL A 32 -18.25 -6.40 21.97
N CYS A 33 -17.93 -7.12 20.90
CA CYS A 33 -16.59 -7.68 20.71
C CYS A 33 -15.68 -6.80 19.83
N LEU A 34 -16.20 -6.21 18.74
CA LEU A 34 -15.38 -5.36 17.89
C LEU A 34 -15.16 -3.98 18.47
N ARG A 35 -16.16 -3.29 19.06
CA ARG A 35 -15.93 -1.90 19.52
C ARG A 35 -14.81 -1.76 20.55
N PRO A 36 -14.74 -2.57 21.64
CA PRO A 36 -13.62 -2.49 22.56
C PRO A 36 -12.27 -2.85 21.90
N SER A 37 -12.30 -3.74 20.90
CA SER A 37 -11.11 -4.09 20.12
C SER A 37 -10.65 -2.96 19.21
N THR A 38 -11.60 -2.23 18.58
CA THR A 38 -11.38 -1.08 17.70
C THR A 38 -10.88 0.12 18.50
N GLU A 39 -11.50 0.42 19.65
CA GLU A 39 -11.05 1.50 20.53
C GLU A 39 -9.64 1.23 21.07
N ARG A 40 -9.37 -0.01 21.49
CA ARG A 40 -8.03 -0.43 21.92
C ARG A 40 -7.01 -0.37 20.77
N TRP A 41 -7.42 -0.75 19.55
CA TRP A 41 -6.60 -0.65 18.35
C TRP A 41 -6.27 0.80 18.00
N LEU A 42 -7.28 1.68 17.91
CA LEU A 42 -7.12 3.11 17.67
C LEU A 42 -6.22 3.76 18.73
N THR A 43 -6.48 3.49 20.01
CA THR A 43 -5.67 4.01 21.12
C THR A 43 -4.21 3.57 21.03
N SER A 44 -3.97 2.31 20.66
CA SER A 44 -2.62 1.76 20.53
C SER A 44 -1.91 2.27 19.29
N ALA A 45 -2.65 2.46 18.19
CA ALA A 45 -2.12 2.98 16.94
C ALA A 45 -1.81 4.48 17.06
N ALA A 46 -2.67 5.26 17.72
CA ALA A 46 -2.50 6.71 17.92
C ALA A 46 -1.24 7.05 18.72
N LYS A 47 -0.81 6.15 19.61
CA LYS A 47 0.47 6.28 20.34
C LYS A 47 1.71 6.15 19.44
N LYS A 48 1.57 5.62 18.22
CA LYS A 48 2.69 5.40 17.30
C LYS A 48 2.71 6.49 16.24
N ARG A 49 3.74 7.35 16.28
CA ARG A 49 3.91 8.46 15.33
C ARG A 49 3.89 8.00 13.87
N SER A 50 4.48 6.83 13.57
CA SER A 50 4.50 6.25 12.23
C SER A 50 3.12 5.88 11.67
N LEU A 51 2.11 5.70 12.52
CA LEU A 51 0.76 5.33 12.08
C LEU A 51 -0.18 6.53 11.93
N GLN A 52 0.27 7.76 12.21
CA GLN A 52 -0.60 8.94 12.17
C GLN A 52 -1.18 9.20 10.77
N SER A 53 -0.37 9.06 9.72
CA SER A 53 -0.85 9.18 8.33
C SER A 53 -1.87 8.10 7.99
N HIS A 54 -1.62 6.87 8.41
CA HIS A 54 -2.49 5.72 8.15
C HIS A 54 -3.84 5.85 8.89
N LEU A 55 -3.82 6.31 10.14
CA LEU A 55 -5.02 6.50 10.96
C LEU A 55 -5.96 7.61 10.47
N LYS A 56 -5.47 8.53 9.65
CA LYS A 56 -6.34 9.52 8.99
C LYS A 56 -7.38 8.83 8.07
N TYR A 57 -7.05 7.66 7.55
CA TYR A 57 -7.86 6.95 6.55
C TYR A 57 -8.38 5.60 7.06
N LYS A 58 -7.66 4.92 7.98
CA LYS A 58 -8.09 3.65 8.56
C LYS A 58 -8.69 3.84 9.95
N LEU A 59 -10.01 3.81 10.03
CA LEU A 59 -10.77 4.03 11.27
C LEU A 59 -11.18 2.75 12.01
N ALA A 60 -11.05 1.59 11.37
CA ALA A 60 -11.40 0.29 11.94
C ALA A 60 -10.37 -0.80 11.61
N PRO A 61 -10.15 -1.79 12.49
CA PRO A 61 -9.28 -2.93 12.25
C PRO A 61 -9.95 -3.96 11.33
N ASP A 62 -10.14 -3.60 10.06
CA ASP A 62 -10.75 -4.47 9.05
C ASP A 62 -9.71 -5.05 8.09
N CYS A 63 -10.09 -6.14 7.40
CA CYS A 63 -9.32 -6.75 6.33
C CYS A 63 -9.18 -5.77 5.16
N GLU A 64 -7.94 -5.57 4.71
CA GLU A 64 -7.64 -4.67 3.61
C GLU A 64 -7.50 -5.47 2.32
N PRO A 65 -8.22 -5.10 1.24
CA PRO A 65 -8.12 -5.80 -0.05
C PRO A 65 -6.75 -5.61 -0.71
N PHE A 66 -5.99 -4.60 -0.27
CA PHE A 66 -4.72 -4.19 -0.87
C PHE A 66 -3.51 -5.01 -0.44
N TYR A 67 -3.61 -5.86 0.59
CA TYR A 67 -2.43 -6.56 1.14
C TYR A 67 -2.52 -8.06 0.93
N TRP A 68 -1.55 -8.60 0.20
CA TRP A 68 -1.34 -10.03 0.01
C TRP A 68 -0.04 -10.46 0.72
N SER A 69 0.27 -11.76 0.68
CA SER A 69 1.46 -12.34 1.34
C SER A 69 2.76 -12.13 0.54
N ASP A 70 2.87 -11.02 -0.19
CA ASP A 70 3.96 -10.72 -1.10
C ASP A 70 4.83 -9.55 -0.61
N ARG A 71 5.96 -9.37 -1.30
CA ARG A 71 6.97 -8.35 -0.96
C ARG A 71 6.43 -6.95 -1.25
N GLU A 72 5.67 -6.79 -2.33
CA GLU A 72 5.10 -5.54 -2.79
C GLU A 72 4.08 -4.99 -1.80
N SER A 73 3.23 -5.84 -1.22
CA SER A 73 2.30 -5.49 -0.16
C SER A 73 3.03 -5.03 1.11
N THR A 74 4.16 -5.66 1.43
CA THR A 74 5.02 -5.21 2.53
C THR A 74 5.59 -3.81 2.28
N LEU A 75 6.08 -3.54 1.06
CA LEU A 75 6.60 -2.22 0.67
C LEU A 75 5.50 -1.15 0.69
N LEU A 76 4.31 -1.47 0.17
CA LEU A 76 3.15 -0.59 0.21
C LEU A 76 2.74 -0.25 1.65
N PHE A 77 2.73 -1.24 2.53
CA PHE A 77 2.44 -1.04 3.95
C PHE A 77 3.46 -0.10 4.59
N GLN A 78 4.76 -0.39 4.42
CA GLN A 78 5.83 0.45 4.95
C GLN A 78 5.75 1.89 4.46
N THR A 79 5.36 2.07 3.20
CA THR A 79 5.15 3.38 2.60
C THR A 79 4.00 4.13 3.28
N ARG A 80 2.82 3.50 3.39
CA ARG A 80 1.64 4.09 4.05
C ARG A 80 1.92 4.48 5.50
N THR A 81 2.78 3.73 6.19
CA THR A 81 3.18 3.98 7.59
C THR A 81 4.45 4.81 7.72
N GLY A 82 4.99 5.39 6.64
CA GLY A 82 6.20 6.21 6.70
C GLY A 82 7.44 5.48 7.23
N SER A 83 7.48 4.15 7.14
CA SER A 83 8.57 3.29 7.61
C SER A 83 9.37 2.67 6.47
N LEU A 84 9.08 3.03 5.21
CA LEU A 84 9.90 2.65 4.07
C LEU A 84 11.31 3.18 4.28
N THR A 85 12.32 2.32 4.12
CA THR A 85 13.72 2.66 4.40
C THR A 85 14.36 3.35 3.18
N THR A 86 13.84 4.53 2.83
CA THR A 86 14.45 5.39 1.79
C THR A 86 15.78 5.98 2.28
N GLN A 87 16.56 6.59 1.38
CA GLN A 87 17.82 7.24 1.77
C GLN A 87 17.61 8.40 2.73
N GLN A 88 16.55 9.21 2.57
CA GLN A 88 16.19 10.22 3.56
C GLN A 88 15.95 9.58 4.94
N ARG A 89 15.20 8.47 4.99
CA ARG A 89 14.94 7.76 6.26
C ARG A 89 16.21 7.18 6.88
N ARG A 90 17.15 6.71 6.06
CA ARG A 90 18.45 6.22 6.51
C ARG A 90 19.33 7.34 7.03
N TRP A 91 19.28 8.52 6.43
CA TRP A 91 19.93 9.72 6.96
C TRP A 91 19.39 10.08 8.34
N GLU A 92 18.06 10.11 8.53
CA GLU A 92 17.44 10.41 9.83
C GLU A 92 17.84 9.43 10.95
N LEU A 93 18.04 8.15 10.60
CA LEU A 93 18.32 7.09 11.58
C LEU A 93 19.81 6.84 11.80
N PHE A 94 20.63 7.02 10.77
CA PHE A 94 22.03 6.57 10.74
C PHE A 94 23.01 7.63 10.22
N ASN A 95 22.56 8.85 9.91
CA ASN A 95 23.36 9.92 9.33
C ASN A 95 24.07 9.53 8.01
N ALA A 96 23.43 8.68 7.21
CA ALA A 96 23.88 8.27 5.88
C ALA A 96 23.60 9.34 4.80
N ASP A 97 24.09 9.16 3.57
CA ASP A 97 23.75 10.07 2.45
C ASP A 97 22.24 10.02 2.13
N PRO A 98 21.50 11.16 2.18
CA PRO A 98 20.07 11.21 1.85
C PRO A 98 19.77 11.14 0.34
N SER A 99 20.79 11.23 -0.53
CA SER A 99 20.60 11.29 -1.97
C SER A 99 20.00 10.00 -2.55
N CYS A 100 19.16 10.15 -3.59
CA CYS A 100 18.60 9.02 -4.29
C CYS A 100 19.69 8.24 -5.02
N ARG A 101 19.82 6.96 -4.69
CA ARG A 101 20.84 6.07 -5.26
C ARG A 101 20.61 5.76 -6.74
N LEU A 102 19.40 5.98 -7.25
CA LEU A 102 19.07 5.71 -8.64
C LEU A 102 19.35 6.90 -9.55
N CYS A 103 18.87 8.09 -9.17
CA CYS A 103 18.93 9.27 -10.04
C CYS A 103 19.81 10.40 -9.51
N GLY A 104 20.36 10.30 -8.30
CA GLY A 104 21.21 11.32 -7.68
C GLY A 104 20.45 12.57 -7.19
N ALA A 105 19.13 12.51 -7.08
CA ALA A 105 18.36 13.61 -6.47
C ALA A 105 18.80 13.82 -5.02
N MET A 106 18.79 15.06 -4.53
CA MET A 106 19.33 15.43 -3.22
C MET A 106 18.70 14.66 -2.05
N GLU A 107 17.40 14.37 -2.13
CA GLU A 107 16.67 13.65 -1.08
C GLU A 107 15.79 12.55 -1.69
N GLU A 108 16.04 11.30 -1.29
CA GLU A 108 15.13 10.19 -1.59
C GLU A 108 14.02 10.12 -0.55
N THR A 109 12.98 10.91 -0.75
CA THR A 109 11.76 10.86 0.05
C THR A 109 10.83 9.73 -0.44
N ILE A 110 9.78 9.42 0.32
CA ILE A 110 8.70 8.53 -0.15
C ILE A 110 8.05 9.10 -1.42
N GLN A 111 7.79 10.40 -1.43
CA GLN A 111 7.24 11.08 -2.60
C GLN A 111 8.18 10.95 -3.80
N HIS A 112 9.49 11.16 -3.61
CA HIS A 112 10.44 10.98 -4.68
C HIS A 112 10.40 9.55 -5.24
N THR A 113 10.47 8.56 -4.35
CA THR A 113 10.46 7.14 -4.70
C THR A 113 9.23 6.75 -5.52
N ILE A 114 8.07 7.28 -5.17
CA ILE A 114 6.80 6.84 -5.76
C ILE A 114 6.34 7.75 -6.90
N MET A 115 6.63 9.04 -6.84
CA MET A 115 6.04 10.02 -7.75
C MET A 115 7.04 10.57 -8.75
N ASP A 116 8.29 10.78 -8.32
CA ASP A 116 9.18 11.72 -9.01
C ASP A 116 10.47 11.09 -9.55
N CYS A 117 10.86 9.89 -9.11
CA CYS A 117 12.11 9.28 -9.54
C CYS A 117 12.09 8.92 -11.04
N PRO A 118 12.93 9.56 -11.88
CA PRO A 118 12.88 9.36 -13.33
C PRO A 118 13.40 7.99 -13.75
N ARG A 119 14.23 7.35 -12.93
CA ARG A 119 14.79 6.01 -13.19
C ARG A 119 13.77 4.88 -13.08
N LEU A 120 12.61 5.15 -12.50
CA LEU A 120 11.50 4.20 -12.39
C LEU A 120 10.52 4.31 -13.57
N GLY A 121 10.83 5.13 -14.57
CA GLY A 121 9.95 5.40 -15.70
C GLY A 121 8.74 6.28 -15.32
N ALA A 122 7.91 6.55 -16.32
CA ALA A 122 6.68 7.32 -16.13
C ALA A 122 5.71 6.59 -15.19
N ARG A 123 5.03 7.35 -14.34
CA ARG A 123 3.96 6.82 -13.49
C ARG A 123 2.70 6.57 -14.30
N GLU A 124 2.05 5.46 -14.02
CA GLU A 124 0.64 5.27 -14.36
C GLU A 124 -0.18 6.27 -13.52
N HIS A 125 -1.17 6.93 -14.11
CA HIS A 125 -2.02 7.96 -13.46
C HIS A 125 -1.29 9.21 -12.92
N PRO A 126 -0.69 10.04 -13.80
CA PRO A 126 0.18 11.13 -13.37
C PRO A 126 -0.52 12.32 -12.70
N LYS A 127 -1.85 12.29 -12.56
CA LYS A 127 -2.60 13.37 -11.91
C LYS A 127 -2.92 13.07 -10.45
N LEU A 128 -2.73 11.83 -10.00
CA LEU A 128 -3.03 11.43 -8.63
C LEU A 128 -2.02 12.03 -7.66
N SER A 129 -2.53 12.44 -6.51
CA SER A 129 -1.73 12.74 -5.33
C SER A 129 -1.08 11.46 -4.78
N LEU A 130 -0.04 11.64 -3.96
CA LEU A 130 0.59 10.52 -3.27
C LEU A 130 -0.42 9.73 -2.42
N ALA A 131 -1.39 10.41 -1.79
CA ALA A 131 -2.41 9.75 -0.98
C ALA A 131 -3.31 8.85 -1.83
N GLU A 132 -3.85 9.36 -2.94
CA GLU A 132 -4.70 8.59 -3.87
C GLU A 132 -3.93 7.43 -4.50
N TYR A 133 -2.68 7.64 -4.89
CA TYR A 133 -1.82 6.58 -5.44
C TYR A 133 -1.55 5.47 -4.43
N LEU A 134 -1.53 5.81 -3.14
CA LEU A 134 -1.44 4.86 -2.05
C LEU A 134 -2.80 4.31 -1.63
N GLY A 135 -3.91 4.58 -2.33
CA GLY A 135 -5.25 4.15 -1.94
C GLY A 135 -5.68 4.70 -0.58
N LEU A 136 -5.25 5.93 -0.25
CA LEU A 136 -5.63 6.70 0.93
C LEU A 136 -6.54 7.86 0.48
N SER A 137 -7.66 7.51 -0.15
CA SER A 137 -8.66 8.45 -0.66
C SER A 137 -10.06 8.00 -0.24
N ASP A 138 -11.08 8.78 -0.58
CA ASP A 138 -12.49 8.44 -0.37
C ASP A 138 -13.11 7.75 -1.60
N ASP A 139 -12.28 7.32 -2.57
CA ASP A 139 -12.72 6.65 -3.79
C ASP A 139 -13.29 5.25 -3.51
N SER A 140 -13.94 4.66 -4.52
CA SER A 140 -14.37 3.26 -4.43
C SER A 140 -13.18 2.31 -4.25
N VAL A 141 -13.43 1.20 -3.57
CA VAL A 141 -12.41 0.17 -3.32
C VAL A 141 -11.76 -0.32 -4.61
N ASP A 142 -12.54 -0.47 -5.69
CA ASP A 142 -12.02 -0.93 -6.99
C ASP A 142 -10.98 0.05 -7.57
N ILE A 143 -11.25 1.36 -7.47
CA ILE A 143 -10.32 2.41 -7.92
C ILE A 143 -9.07 2.43 -7.04
N GLN A 144 -9.23 2.28 -5.73
CA GLN A 144 -8.10 2.21 -4.80
C GLN A 144 -7.23 0.98 -5.06
N VAL A 145 -7.83 -0.16 -5.41
CA VAL A 145 -7.10 -1.38 -5.78
C VAL A 145 -6.27 -1.13 -7.03
N GLU A 146 -6.85 -0.56 -8.08
CA GLU A 146 -6.11 -0.21 -9.31
C GLU A 146 -4.89 0.68 -9.01
N HIS A 147 -5.10 1.79 -8.30
CA HIS A 147 -4.02 2.73 -7.97
C HIS A 147 -2.92 2.08 -7.09
N THR A 148 -3.33 1.29 -6.10
CA THR A 148 -2.38 0.62 -5.20
C THR A 148 -1.58 -0.48 -5.88
N GLU A 149 -2.13 -1.15 -6.88
CA GLU A 149 -1.39 -2.11 -7.71
C GLU A 149 -0.33 -1.41 -8.56
N SER A 150 -0.63 -0.26 -9.18
CA SER A 150 0.41 0.55 -9.85
C SER A 150 1.50 0.99 -8.86
N ALA A 151 1.13 1.40 -7.63
CA ALA A 151 2.08 1.76 -6.60
C ALA A 151 2.98 0.58 -6.17
N LYS A 152 2.40 -0.62 -6.01
CA LYS A 152 3.13 -1.86 -5.72
C LYS A 152 4.15 -2.20 -6.79
N GLN A 153 3.74 -2.16 -8.06
CA GLN A 153 4.63 -2.44 -9.19
C GLN A 153 5.82 -1.48 -9.22
N ARG A 154 5.57 -0.20 -8.97
CA ARG A 154 6.60 0.82 -8.91
C ARG A 154 7.57 0.62 -7.73
N LEU A 155 7.05 0.32 -6.54
CA LEU A 155 7.86 0.00 -5.36
C LEU A 155 8.71 -1.26 -5.55
N LYS A 156 8.16 -2.28 -6.22
CA LYS A 156 8.90 -3.50 -6.60
C LYS A 156 10.08 -3.17 -7.51
N LEU A 157 9.87 -2.32 -8.51
CA LEU A 157 10.92 -1.89 -9.42
C LEU A 157 12.01 -1.12 -8.66
N TRP A 158 11.61 -0.20 -7.77
CA TRP A 158 12.54 0.54 -6.92
C TRP A 158 13.39 -0.37 -6.04
N ASP A 159 12.77 -1.29 -5.27
CA ASP A 159 13.48 -2.23 -4.38
C ASP A 159 14.51 -3.07 -5.17
N ARG A 160 14.13 -3.52 -6.37
CA ARG A 160 15.01 -4.26 -7.29
C ARG A 160 16.19 -3.42 -7.75
N LEU A 161 15.97 -2.20 -8.23
CA LEU A 161 17.04 -1.35 -8.76
C LEU A 161 18.00 -0.91 -7.65
N CYS A 162 17.48 -0.57 -6.46
CA CYS A 162 18.31 -0.27 -5.30
C CYS A 162 19.19 -1.47 -4.92
N TRP A 163 18.63 -2.68 -4.91
CA TRP A 163 19.40 -3.89 -4.67
C TRP A 163 20.52 -4.10 -5.70
N GLN A 164 20.27 -3.81 -6.98
CA GLN A 164 21.30 -3.90 -8.02
C GLN A 164 22.44 -2.91 -7.81
N VAL A 165 22.14 -1.66 -7.45
CA VAL A 165 23.15 -0.64 -7.13
C VAL A 165 23.99 -1.06 -5.91
N ASP A 166 23.35 -1.58 -4.87
CA ASP A 166 24.05 -2.03 -3.66
C ASP A 166 24.97 -3.25 -3.92
N LYS A 167 24.65 -4.08 -4.92
CA LYS A 167 25.47 -5.24 -5.33
C LYS A 167 26.61 -4.87 -6.28
N HIS A 168 26.45 -3.81 -7.07
CA HIS A 168 27.40 -3.38 -8.09
C HIS A 168 27.67 -1.87 -7.99
N PRO A 169 28.40 -1.42 -6.94
CA PRO A 169 28.65 0.01 -6.72
C PRO A 169 29.46 0.65 -7.86
N ASP A 170 30.28 -0.12 -8.58
CA ASP A 170 31.14 0.36 -9.66
C ASP A 170 30.42 0.46 -11.03
N GLY A 171 29.14 0.06 -11.10
CA GLY A 171 28.37 0.00 -12.35
C GLY A 171 27.62 1.28 -12.74
N VAL A 172 27.73 2.36 -11.96
CA VAL A 172 27.07 3.65 -12.25
C VAL A 172 27.88 4.41 -13.31
N GLN A 173 27.87 3.91 -14.55
CA GLN A 173 28.21 4.75 -15.69
C GLN A 173 27.13 5.83 -15.84
N ARG A 174 27.56 7.06 -15.62
CA ARG A 174 26.81 8.30 -15.87
C ARG A 174 26.52 8.42 -17.36
N ASN A 175 25.47 7.77 -17.84
CA ASN A 175 24.94 8.09 -19.17
C ASN A 175 24.05 9.32 -19.05
N ASN A 176 24.70 10.47 -18.88
CA ASN A 176 24.16 11.79 -19.19
C ASN A 176 25.06 12.37 -20.27
N ASP A 177 25.01 11.79 -21.47
CA ASP A 177 25.65 12.37 -22.65
C ASP A 177 24.72 12.16 -23.85
N ALA A 178 23.76 13.07 -23.95
CA ALA A 178 23.02 13.34 -25.17
C ALA A 178 22.28 14.66 -24.94
N THR A 179 22.98 15.77 -25.17
CA THR A 179 22.56 16.89 -26.04
C THR A 179 23.63 17.99 -25.90
N GLU A 180 24.76 17.84 -26.58
CA GLU A 180 25.51 19.00 -27.06
C GLU A 180 25.00 19.32 -28.46
N PRO A 181 24.40 20.49 -28.72
CA PRO A 181 24.38 21.07 -30.05
C PRO A 181 25.67 21.85 -30.24
N LEU A 182 26.48 21.30 -31.15
CA LEU A 182 27.55 21.92 -31.93
C LEU A 182 27.55 23.46 -31.88
N HIS A 183 28.63 24.02 -31.35
CA HIS A 183 29.10 25.35 -31.72
C HIS A 183 29.57 25.30 -33.19
N ASP A 184 28.84 25.95 -34.09
CA ASP A 184 29.41 26.42 -35.35
C ASP A 184 29.95 27.84 -35.13
N THR A 185 31.27 27.92 -35.00
CA THR A 185 32.05 29.14 -35.11
C THR A 185 32.73 29.19 -36.48
N ASP A 186 32.72 30.39 -37.06
CA ASP A 186 33.63 30.92 -38.09
C ASP A 186 33.37 30.46 -39.55
N ALA A 187 33.55 31.27 -40.60
CA ALA A 187 34.06 32.62 -40.76
C ALA A 187 33.78 33.10 -42.21
N THR A 188 33.68 34.42 -42.37
CA THR A 188 34.24 35.26 -43.46
C THR A 188 34.13 34.80 -44.92
N GLY A 189 33.38 35.60 -45.71
CA GLY A 189 33.41 35.69 -47.17
C GLY A 189 32.54 36.84 -47.65
#